data_AF-A0A3L6T340-F1
#
_entry.id   AF-A0A3L6T340-F1
#
_cell.length_a   1.000
_cell.length_b   1.000
_cell.length_c   1.000
_cell.angle_alpha   90.00
_cell.angle_beta   90.00
_cell.angle_gamma   90.00
#
_symmetry.space_group_name_H-M   'P 1'
#
loop_
_entity.id
_entity.type
_entity.pdbx_description
1 polymer ?
#
loop_
_entity_poly.entity_id
_entity_poly.type
_entity_poly.pdbx_seq_one_letter_code
_entity_poly.pdbx_strand_id
1 'polypeptide(L)'
;MPIQRMLVENLIEKFNVVDRTFTIQGHVVSISPWDVYCILGLVDKGEKIEINRKQAHRKWFSVYKQKGDTAITFKYLEERIPREADADHFARMFVLYAIGTILAPCSKGYVASNYLEFVVNVSRIKDLNRARFTLAH
;
A
#
# COMPACT_ATOMS: atom_id res chain seq x y z
N MET A 1 -5.88 -25.30 -9.50
CA MET A 1 -5.14 -25.09 -10.76
C MET A 1 -4.01 -24.12 -10.46
N PRO A 2 -2.73 -24.46 -10.69
CA PRO A 2 -1.67 -23.48 -10.58
C PRO A 2 -1.89 -22.42 -11.66
N ILE A 3 -1.86 -21.15 -11.26
CA ILE A 3 -1.89 -20.02 -12.19
C ILE A 3 -0.71 -20.20 -13.15
N GLN A 4 -0.98 -20.26 -14.46
CA GLN A 4 0.07 -20.42 -15.46
C GLN A 4 0.90 -19.14 -15.48
N ARG A 5 2.17 -19.23 -15.07
CA ARG A 5 3.12 -18.11 -15.00
C ARG A 5 3.14 -17.28 -16.29
N MET A 6 3.09 -17.94 -17.45
CA MET A 6 3.04 -17.29 -18.76
C MET A 6 1.81 -16.39 -18.94
N LEU A 7 0.67 -16.76 -18.36
CA LEU A 7 -0.55 -15.93 -18.41
C LEU A 7 -0.41 -14.68 -17.55
N VAL A 8 0.20 -14.79 -16.37
CA VAL A 8 0.48 -13.64 -15.50
C VAL A 8 1.47 -12.69 -16.15
N GLU A 9 2.54 -13.22 -16.73
CA GLU A 9 3.52 -12.44 -17.48
C GLU A 9 2.85 -11.68 -18.64
N ASN A 10 1.99 -12.35 -19.42
CA ASN A 10 1.24 -11.71 -20.52
C ASN A 10 0.28 -10.61 -20.04
N LEU A 11 -0.40 -10.83 -18.90
CA LEU A 11 -1.29 -9.84 -18.30
C LEU A 11 -0.53 -8.61 -17.82
N ILE A 12 0.64 -8.80 -17.20
CA ILE A 12 1.49 -7.70 -16.72
C ILE A 12 1.99 -6.87 -17.91
N GLU A 13 2.46 -7.52 -18.98
CA GLU A 13 2.96 -6.84 -20.19
C GLU A 13 1.89 -5.99 -20.89
N LYS A 14 0.63 -6.43 -20.83
CA LYS A 14 -0.51 -5.76 -21.48
C LYS A 14 -1.32 -4.85 -20.56
N PHE A 15 -0.87 -4.65 -19.33
CA PHE A 15 -1.57 -3.76 -18.40
C PHE A 15 -1.33 -2.30 -18.79
N ASN A 16 -2.41 -1.58 -19.10
CA ASN A 16 -2.37 -0.15 -19.31
C ASN A 16 -2.41 0.54 -17.93
N VAL A 17 -1.29 1.14 -17.55
CA VAL A 17 -1.12 1.81 -16.25
C VAL A 17 -1.98 3.07 -16.13
N VAL A 18 -2.23 3.78 -17.24
CA VAL A 18 -3.00 5.04 -17.25
C VAL A 18 -4.47 4.75 -17.00
N ASP A 19 -5.04 3.82 -17.76
CA ASP A 19 -6.46 3.49 -17.69
C ASP A 19 -6.76 2.40 -16.62
N ARG A 20 -5.70 1.75 -16.11
CA ARG A 20 -5.75 0.61 -15.18
C ARG A 20 -6.60 -0.54 -15.73
N THR A 21 -6.35 -0.87 -16.98
CA THR A 21 -7.08 -1.90 -17.71
C THR A 21 -6.15 -2.93 -18.33
N PHE A 22 -6.69 -4.13 -18.55
CA PHE A 22 -6.07 -5.17 -19.35
C PHE A 22 -6.77 -5.24 -20.70
N THR A 23 -6.00 -5.44 -21.77
CA THR A 23 -6.58 -5.79 -23.07
C THR A 23 -6.40 -7.28 -23.32
N ILE A 24 -7.49 -8.04 -23.25
CA ILE A 24 -7.50 -9.49 -23.44
C ILE A 24 -8.34 -9.79 -24.69
N GLN A 25 -7.70 -10.31 -25.74
CA GLN A 25 -8.37 -10.64 -27.02
C GLN A 25 -9.20 -9.47 -27.61
N GLY A 26 -8.74 -8.23 -27.43
CA GLY A 26 -9.46 -7.03 -27.91
C GLY A 26 -10.53 -6.50 -26.96
N HIS A 27 -10.81 -7.18 -25.85
CA HIS A 27 -11.70 -6.68 -24.79
C HIS A 27 -10.91 -5.94 -23.72
N VAL A 28 -11.41 -4.77 -23.33
CA VAL A 28 -10.85 -3.96 -22.25
C VAL A 28 -11.52 -4.37 -20.94
N VAL A 29 -10.71 -4.80 -19.97
CA VAL A 29 -11.16 -5.22 -18.63
C VAL A 29 -10.53 -4.31 -17.60
N SER A 30 -11.34 -3.65 -16.76
CA SER A 30 -10.86 -2.82 -15.64
C SER A 30 -10.90 -3.58 -14.33
N ILE A 31 -10.00 -3.23 -13.40
CA ILE A 31 -10.07 -3.73 -12.02
C ILE A 31 -11.13 -2.93 -11.26
N SER A 32 -12.16 -3.64 -10.80
CA SER A 32 -13.24 -3.10 -9.98
C SER A 32 -13.00 -3.33 -8.49
N PRO A 33 -13.75 -2.65 -7.60
CA PRO A 33 -13.76 -2.98 -6.18
C PRO A 33 -14.13 -4.43 -5.88
N TRP A 34 -14.94 -5.07 -6.74
CA TRP A 34 -15.30 -6.47 -6.59
C TRP A 34 -14.09 -7.39 -6.79
N ASP A 35 -13.21 -7.06 -7.74
CA ASP A 35 -11.98 -7.82 -7.97
C ASP A 35 -11.02 -7.70 -6.79
N VAL A 36 -10.90 -6.49 -6.22
CA VAL A 36 -10.12 -6.25 -4.99
C VAL A 36 -10.66 -7.08 -3.82
N TYR A 37 -11.97 -7.16 -3.68
CA TYR A 37 -12.60 -8.02 -2.68
C TYR A 37 -12.30 -9.50 -2.94
N CYS A 38 -12.44 -9.97 -4.18
CA CYS A 38 -12.18 -11.37 -4.54
C CYS A 38 -10.72 -11.78 -4.33
N ILE A 39 -9.76 -10.87 -4.56
CA ILE A 39 -8.32 -11.17 -4.50
C ILE A 39 -7.76 -10.96 -3.08
N LEU A 40 -8.11 -9.85 -2.42
CA LEU A 40 -7.51 -9.42 -1.16
C LEU A 40 -8.45 -9.51 0.05
N GLY A 41 -9.74 -9.80 -0.17
CA GLY A 41 -10.75 -9.79 0.90
C GLY A 41 -11.06 -8.38 1.43
N LEU A 42 -10.67 -7.32 0.71
CA LEU A 42 -10.85 -5.94 1.15
C LEU A 42 -12.17 -5.38 0.63
N VAL A 43 -13.00 -4.89 1.55
CA VAL A 43 -14.27 -4.24 1.22
C VAL A 43 -14.04 -2.75 0.94
N ASP A 44 -14.62 -2.22 -0.13
CA ASP A 44 -14.62 -0.80 -0.46
C ASP A 44 -15.58 -0.01 0.43
N LYS A 45 -15.21 0.14 1.70
CA LYS A 45 -15.97 0.83 2.74
C LYS A 45 -15.02 1.53 3.70
N GLY A 46 -15.42 2.70 4.19
CA GLY A 46 -14.68 3.49 5.17
C GLY A 46 -14.41 4.91 4.69
N GLU A 47 -13.54 5.61 5.40
CA GLU A 47 -13.09 6.95 5.08
C GLU A 47 -12.30 6.97 3.77
N LYS A 48 -12.57 7.99 2.94
CA LYS A 48 -11.86 8.19 1.68
C LYS A 48 -10.39 8.46 1.95
N ILE A 49 -9.53 7.84 1.15
CA ILE A 49 -8.10 8.06 1.18
C ILE A 49 -7.76 9.19 0.21
N GLU A 50 -7.28 10.31 0.73
CA GLU A 50 -6.76 11.42 -0.05
C GLU A 50 -5.30 11.63 0.33
N ILE A 51 -4.39 11.16 -0.54
CA ILE A 51 -2.97 11.19 -0.24
C ILE A 51 -2.44 12.61 -0.47
N ASN A 52 -2.12 13.33 0.60
CA ASN A 52 -1.57 14.67 0.48
C ASN A 52 -0.06 14.62 0.21
N ARG A 53 0.32 14.68 -1.08
CA ARG A 53 1.74 14.66 -1.51
C ARG A 53 2.57 15.85 -1.01
N LYS A 54 1.96 16.91 -0.46
CA LYS A 54 2.66 18.10 0.06
C LYS A 54 2.91 18.06 1.56
N GLN A 55 2.20 17.21 2.32
CA GLN A 55 2.26 17.21 3.77
C GLN A 55 3.19 16.11 4.29
N ALA A 56 4.46 16.46 4.47
CA ALA A 56 5.41 15.57 5.15
C ALA A 56 5.26 15.72 6.68
N HIS A 57 4.85 14.65 7.36
CA HIS A 57 4.87 14.58 8.82
C HIS A 57 6.31 14.44 9.35
N ARG A 58 7.10 15.51 9.28
CA ARG A 58 8.56 15.50 9.59
C ARG A 58 8.89 14.84 10.93
N LYS A 59 8.10 15.10 11.98
CA LYS A 59 8.26 14.49 13.31
C LYS A 59 8.15 12.96 13.25
N TRP A 60 7.11 12.43 12.60
CA TRP A 60 6.90 10.99 12.47
C TRP A 60 7.88 10.36 11.49
N PHE A 61 8.26 11.09 10.45
CA PHE A 61 9.26 10.65 9.50
C PHE A 61 10.61 10.38 10.17
N SER A 62 11.07 11.27 11.07
CA SER A 62 12.29 11.02 11.83
C SER A 62 12.23 9.83 12.79
N VAL A 63 11.02 9.46 13.25
CA VAL A 63 10.81 8.32 14.18
C VAL A 63 10.87 6.99 13.44
N TYR A 64 10.27 6.91 12.25
CA TYR A 64 10.12 5.64 11.51
C TYR A 64 11.18 5.41 10.44
N LYS A 65 12.08 6.35 10.21
CA LYS A 65 13.26 6.12 9.37
C LYS A 65 14.45 5.70 10.22
N GLN A 66 15.36 4.91 9.63
CA GLN A 66 16.65 4.66 10.25
C GLN A 66 17.48 5.96 10.35
N LYS A 67 18.29 6.09 11.39
CA LYS A 67 19.21 7.23 11.52
C LYS A 67 20.19 7.23 10.35
N GLY A 68 20.27 8.35 9.63
CA GLY A 68 21.08 8.48 8.41
C GLY A 68 20.28 8.31 7.11
N ASP A 69 19.14 7.62 7.16
CA ASP A 69 18.36 7.35 5.94
C ASP A 69 17.54 8.56 5.48
N THR A 70 17.29 8.61 4.18
CA THR A 70 16.44 9.61 3.51
C THR A 70 15.02 9.12 3.25
N ALA A 71 14.69 7.89 3.65
CA ALA A 71 13.38 7.26 3.47
C ALA A 71 13.04 6.27 4.61
N ILE A 72 11.77 5.86 4.68
CA ILE A 72 11.31 4.79 5.57
C ILE A 72 11.43 3.47 4.81
N THR A 73 12.55 2.77 4.98
CA THR A 73 12.88 1.58 4.18
C THR A 73 12.13 0.34 4.67
N PHE A 74 11.77 -0.57 3.76
CA PHE A 74 11.11 -1.82 4.12
C PHE A 74 11.99 -2.70 5.00
N LYS A 75 13.28 -2.75 4.69
CA LYS A 75 14.29 -3.45 5.49
C LYS A 75 14.27 -2.99 6.96
N TYR A 76 14.25 -1.67 7.19
CA TYR A 76 14.20 -1.14 8.55
C TYR A 76 12.90 -1.52 9.28
N LEU A 77 11.75 -1.43 8.59
CA LEU A 77 10.46 -1.84 9.16
C LEU A 77 10.43 -3.33 9.50
N GLU A 78 10.91 -4.21 8.61
CA GLU A 78 10.97 -5.67 8.82
C GLU A 78 11.83 -6.04 10.04
N GLU A 79 12.97 -5.38 10.22
CA GLU A 79 13.86 -5.62 11.37
C GLU A 79 13.25 -5.09 12.68
N ARG A 80 12.50 -3.99 12.62
CA ARG A 80 12.01 -3.28 13.80
C ARG A 80 10.67 -3.79 14.31
N ILE A 81 9.72 -4.11 13.42
CA ILE A 81 8.34 -4.54 13.77
C ILE A 81 8.33 -5.68 14.81
N PRO A 82 9.10 -6.78 14.66
CA PRO A 82 9.07 -7.88 15.62
C PRO A 82 9.60 -7.53 17.01
N ARG A 83 10.31 -6.40 17.13
CA ARG A 83 10.96 -5.92 18.37
C ARG A 83 10.25 -4.70 18.96
N GLU A 84 9.13 -4.27 18.38
CA GLU A 84 8.38 -3.13 18.88
C GLU A 84 7.39 -3.60 19.94
N ALA A 85 7.56 -3.10 21.17
CA ALA A 85 6.75 -3.46 22.31
C ALA A 85 5.57 -2.52 22.52
N ASP A 86 5.68 -1.28 22.04
CA ASP A 86 4.58 -0.33 22.08
C ASP A 86 3.56 -0.68 20.99
N ALA A 87 2.35 -1.07 21.39
CA ALA A 87 1.30 -1.53 20.46
C ALA A 87 0.94 -0.47 19.41
N ASP A 88 1.02 0.80 19.82
CA ASP A 88 0.70 1.94 19.00
C ASP A 88 1.77 2.16 17.92
N HIS A 89 3.05 2.10 18.28
CA HIS A 89 4.17 2.15 17.32
C HIS A 89 4.22 0.91 16.43
N PHE A 90 3.93 -0.27 16.98
CA PHE A 90 3.79 -1.50 16.21
C PHE A 90 2.74 -1.35 15.12
N ALA A 91 1.52 -0.90 15.47
CA ALA A 91 0.42 -0.72 14.53
C ALA A 91 0.81 0.25 13.40
N ARG A 92 1.48 1.36 13.73
CA ARG A 92 1.94 2.34 12.74
C ARG A 92 2.95 1.74 11.76
N MET A 93 3.98 1.07 12.27
CA MET A 93 5.01 0.45 11.42
C MET A 93 4.44 -0.67 10.57
N PHE A 94 3.60 -1.53 11.15
CA PHE A 94 2.95 -2.62 10.44
C PHE A 94 2.06 -2.10 9.29
N VAL A 95 1.25 -1.07 9.55
CA VAL A 95 0.37 -0.49 8.52
C VAL A 95 1.18 0.22 7.43
N LEU A 96 2.24 0.94 7.77
CA LEU A 96 3.15 1.53 6.78
C LEU A 96 3.80 0.45 5.90
N TYR A 97 4.23 -0.64 6.50
CA TYR A 97 4.78 -1.78 5.77
C TYR A 97 3.75 -2.40 4.84
N ALA A 98 2.54 -2.71 5.34
CA ALA A 98 1.45 -3.30 4.57
C ALA A 98 0.99 -2.40 3.40
N ILE A 99 0.93 -1.08 3.62
CA ILE A 99 0.66 -0.12 2.54
C ILE A 99 1.75 -0.20 1.48
N GLY A 100 3.02 -0.15 1.85
CA GLY A 100 4.13 -0.10 0.90
C GLY A 100 4.44 -1.42 0.18
N THR A 101 3.97 -2.57 0.69
CA THR A 101 4.28 -3.89 0.12
C THR A 101 3.08 -4.62 -0.48
N ILE A 102 1.87 -4.42 0.07
CA ILE A 102 0.67 -5.19 -0.34
C ILE A 102 -0.37 -4.27 -0.98
N LEU A 103 -0.69 -3.15 -0.35
CA LEU A 103 -1.84 -2.34 -0.78
C LEU A 103 -1.49 -1.39 -1.93
N ALA A 104 -0.44 -0.60 -1.73
CA ALA A 104 0.09 0.37 -2.70
C ALA A 104 1.57 0.07 -2.98
N PRO A 105 1.89 -1.14 -3.49
CA PRO A 105 3.26 -1.57 -3.67
C PRO A 105 4.04 -0.60 -4.55
N CYS A 106 5.24 -0.26 -4.10
CA CYS A 106 6.18 0.55 -4.88
C CYS A 106 7.35 -0.33 -5.35
N SER A 107 7.86 -0.09 -6.55
CA SER A 107 9.11 -0.71 -7.01
C SER A 107 10.34 -0.25 -6.20
N LYS A 108 10.19 0.79 -5.38
CA LYS A 108 11.21 1.30 -4.49
C LYS A 108 11.17 0.54 -3.17
N GLY A 109 12.33 0.21 -2.61
CA GLY A 109 12.46 -0.49 -1.32
C GLY A 109 12.08 0.33 -0.07
N TYR A 110 11.09 1.23 -0.18
CA TYR A 110 10.64 2.11 0.89
C TYR A 110 9.18 2.52 0.73
N VAL A 111 8.53 2.87 1.85
CA VAL A 111 7.19 3.48 1.85
C VAL A 111 7.30 5.00 1.73
N ALA A 112 6.44 5.60 0.89
CA ALA A 112 6.40 7.04 0.72
C ALA A 112 5.92 7.75 2.01
N SER A 113 6.55 8.86 2.38
CA SER A 113 6.33 9.53 3.66
C SER A 113 4.97 10.22 3.79
N ASN A 114 4.28 10.46 2.68
CA ASN A 114 2.89 10.95 2.67
C ASN A 114 1.93 9.97 3.34
N TYR A 115 2.21 8.65 3.33
CA TYR A 115 1.38 7.68 4.03
C TYR A 115 1.43 7.78 5.56
N LEU A 116 2.34 8.59 6.12
CA LEU A 116 2.39 8.84 7.55
C LEU A 116 1.09 9.46 8.08
N GLU A 117 0.36 10.22 7.26
CA GLU A 117 -0.89 10.87 7.68
C GLU A 117 -1.94 9.88 8.17
N PHE A 118 -1.98 8.68 7.58
CA PHE A 118 -2.95 7.62 7.90
C PHE A 118 -2.65 6.88 9.20
N VAL A 119 -1.43 7.00 9.71
CA VAL A 119 -0.97 6.27 10.91
C VAL A 119 -0.72 7.19 12.10
N VAL A 120 -0.87 8.52 11.97
CA VAL A 120 -0.72 9.44 13.11
C VAL A 120 -1.70 9.07 14.22
N ASN A 121 -2.97 8.88 13.86
CA ASN A 121 -4.03 8.49 14.79
C ASN A 121 -4.37 7.00 14.64
N VAL A 122 -3.80 6.15 15.50
CA VAL A 122 -3.98 4.69 15.44
C VAL A 122 -5.43 4.27 15.60
N SER A 123 -6.22 4.97 16.41
CA SER A 123 -7.63 4.61 16.61
C SER A 123 -8.48 4.74 15.34
N ARG A 124 -8.03 5.54 14.37
CA ARG A 124 -8.70 5.77 13.08
C ARG A 124 -8.25 4.84 11.96
N ILE A 125 -7.17 4.07 12.15
CA ILE A 125 -6.65 3.13 11.13
C ILE A 125 -7.71 2.13 10.68
N LYS A 126 -8.58 1.71 11.60
CA LYS A 126 -9.69 0.78 11.31
C LYS A 126 -10.77 1.37 10.40
N ASP A 127 -10.90 2.70 10.39
CA ASP A 127 -11.95 3.41 9.67
C ASP A 127 -11.54 3.73 8.23
N LEU A 128 -10.24 3.59 7.90
CA LEU A 128 -9.71 3.81 6.56
C LEU A 128 -10.31 2.82 5.55
N ASN A 129 -10.68 3.34 4.36
CA ASN A 129 -11.08 2.48 3.26
C ASN A 129 -9.88 1.80 2.60
N ARG A 130 -9.49 0.64 3.13
CA ARG A 130 -8.27 -0.07 2.72
C ARG A 130 -8.27 -0.49 1.25
N ALA A 131 -9.42 -0.78 0.66
CA ALA A 131 -9.52 -1.11 -0.77
C ALA A 131 -9.12 0.09 -1.66
N ARG A 132 -9.27 1.33 -1.18
CA ARG A 132 -8.84 2.51 -1.94
C ARG A 132 -7.33 2.66 -2.00
N PHE A 133 -6.59 2.07 -1.06
CA PHE A 133 -5.13 1.93 -1.19
C PHE A 133 -4.72 0.97 -2.31
N THR A 134 -5.60 0.30 -3.05
CA THR A 134 -5.20 -0.50 -4.23
C THR A 134 -5.74 0.09 -5.53
N LEU A 135 -6.81 0.89 -5.42
CA LEU A 135 -7.55 1.44 -6.55
C LEU A 135 -7.27 2.92 -6.85
N ALA A 136 -6.51 3.64 -6.03
CA ALA A 136 -6.37 5.10 -6.16
C ALA A 136 -4.91 5.58 -6.01
N HIS A 137 -4.08 5.40 -7.06
CA HIS A 137 -2.69 5.88 -7.10
C HIS A 137 -2.30 6.58 -8.40
#